data_AF-A0A9R0XG89-F1
#
_entry.id   AF-A0A9R0XG89-F1
#
_cell.length_a   1.000
_cell.length_b   1.000
_cell.length_c   1.000
_cell.angle_alpha   90.00
_cell.angle_beta   90.00
_cell.angle_gamma   90.00
#
_symmetry.space_group_name_H-M   'P 1'
#
loop_
_entity.id
_entity.type
_entity.pdbx_description
1 polymer ?
#
loop_
_entity_poly.entity_id
_entity_poly.type
_entity_poly.pdbx_seq_one_letter_code
_entity_poly.pdbx_strand_id
1 'polypeptide(L)'
;MRPMTSPLLLSPSPCRLLRRLFSRAPRRRNPTTPRPLAPHLGRRLPLHLPASMSSSSVGTPDCVVADADALARKVAAIRAAGPAKLQVIADFDGTLTRYWYDGSRGQSSHGLLRQGNEEFDAKREALFEHYHPIEINPDIPLPEKAKLMEEWWGKTHGLLIEGGLTQEAIKKSVADAAIAFRDGVVELFEFLEVLFPFLMFA
;
A
#
# COMPACT_ATOMS: atom_id res chain seq x y z
N MET A 1 35.52 -24.25 24.59
CA MET A 1 35.06 -25.60 24.20
C MET A 1 33.58 -25.52 23.83
N ARG A 2 33.16 -26.43 22.93
CA ARG A 2 31.95 -26.44 22.10
C ARG A 2 30.60 -26.58 22.87
N PRO A 3 29.45 -26.42 22.17
CA PRO A 3 28.28 -25.65 22.62
C PRO A 3 27.06 -26.52 22.92
N MET A 4 25.97 -25.89 23.38
CA MET A 4 24.61 -26.43 23.22
C MET A 4 23.63 -25.34 22.77
N THR A 5 23.24 -25.49 21.50
CA THR A 5 22.04 -24.99 20.85
C THR A 5 20.77 -25.56 21.48
N SER A 6 19.71 -24.76 21.57
CA SER A 6 18.32 -25.22 21.49
C SER A 6 17.37 -24.05 21.17
N PRO A 7 16.21 -24.33 20.55
CA PRO A 7 15.83 -23.67 19.31
C PRO A 7 14.69 -22.63 19.43
N LEU A 8 14.63 -21.79 18.40
CA LEU A 8 13.53 -20.87 18.09
C LEU A 8 12.23 -21.64 17.84
N LEU A 9 11.22 -21.39 18.67
CA LEU A 9 9.83 -21.77 18.40
C LEU A 9 9.19 -20.71 17.49
N LEU A 10 9.24 -20.96 16.18
CA LEU A 10 8.34 -20.32 15.22
C LEU A 10 6.91 -20.84 15.45
N SER A 11 6.02 -19.95 15.86
CA SER A 11 4.57 -20.17 15.75
C SER A 11 4.17 -20.14 14.26
N PRO A 12 3.44 -21.13 13.73
CA PRO A 12 3.03 -21.12 12.34
C PRO A 12 1.81 -20.21 12.11
N SER A 13 2.00 -19.11 11.38
CA SER A 13 0.92 -18.27 10.84
C SER A 13 -0.10 -19.09 10.03
N PRO A 14 -1.40 -18.92 10.24
CA PRO A 14 -2.43 -19.68 9.53
C PRO A 14 -2.85 -18.99 8.22
N CYS A 15 -1.92 -18.62 7.33
CA CYS A 15 -2.27 -18.00 6.05
C CYS A 15 -2.04 -18.94 4.87
N ARG A 16 -3.03 -19.80 4.58
CA ARG A 16 -3.03 -20.69 3.39
C ARG A 16 -3.34 -19.97 2.06
N LEU A 17 -3.80 -18.70 2.09
CA LEU A 17 -4.26 -17.99 0.90
C LEU A 17 -3.14 -17.30 0.11
N LEU A 18 -2.12 -16.74 0.77
CA LEU A 18 -1.01 -16.04 0.11
C LEU A 18 -0.07 -16.95 -0.71
N ARG A 19 -0.04 -18.26 -0.44
CA ARG A 19 0.77 -19.22 -1.22
C ARG A 19 0.29 -19.39 -2.66
N ARG A 20 -0.96 -19.01 -2.98
CA ARG A 20 -1.53 -19.21 -4.33
C ARG A 20 -1.15 -18.12 -5.33
N LEU A 21 -0.67 -16.95 -4.88
CA LEU A 21 -0.36 -15.83 -5.76
C LEU A 21 1.03 -15.93 -6.43
N PHE A 22 1.96 -16.74 -5.88
CA PHE A 22 3.35 -16.76 -6.36
C PHE A 22 3.85 -18.08 -6.95
N SER A 23 2.97 -19.06 -7.25
CA SER A 23 3.40 -20.36 -7.79
C SER A 23 2.56 -20.85 -8.99
N ARG A 24 2.41 -20.03 -10.03
CA ARG A 24 1.93 -20.51 -11.33
C ARG A 24 2.85 -20.09 -12.47
N ALA A 25 3.71 -21.04 -12.87
CA ALA A 25 4.41 -21.01 -14.16
C ALA A 25 3.40 -21.11 -15.33
N PRO A 26 3.69 -20.53 -16.50
CA PRO A 26 2.75 -20.48 -17.61
C PRO A 26 2.66 -21.84 -18.31
N ARG A 27 1.49 -22.48 -18.31
CA ARG A 27 1.19 -23.64 -19.17
C ARG A 27 0.55 -23.19 -20.47
N ARG A 28 1.18 -23.59 -21.59
CA ARG A 28 0.67 -23.54 -22.97
C ARG A 28 -0.72 -24.21 -23.07
N ARG A 29 -1.70 -23.54 -23.67
CA ARG A 29 -3.05 -24.08 -23.94
C ARG A 29 -3.09 -24.72 -25.34
N ASN A 30 -3.54 -25.97 -25.43
CA ASN A 30 -4.00 -26.59 -26.68
C ASN A 30 -5.54 -26.52 -26.75
N PRO A 31 -6.16 -26.24 -27.92
CA PRO A 31 -7.59 -26.01 -28.04
C PRO A 31 -8.30 -27.25 -28.59
N THR A 32 -8.70 -28.20 -27.75
CA THR A 32 -9.73 -29.20 -28.11
C THR A 32 -10.14 -30.02 -26.88
N THR A 33 -11.14 -29.55 -26.13
CA THR A 33 -11.97 -30.39 -25.24
C THR A 33 -13.19 -29.59 -24.74
N PRO A 34 -14.43 -30.09 -24.83
CA PRO A 34 -15.60 -29.39 -24.31
C PRO A 34 -15.62 -29.41 -22.77
N ARG A 35 -16.08 -28.31 -22.18
CA ARG A 35 -16.13 -28.06 -20.73
C ARG A 35 -17.36 -28.73 -20.10
N PRO A 36 -17.25 -29.47 -18.98
CA PRO A 36 -18.43 -29.96 -18.25
C PRO A 36 -19.14 -28.81 -17.53
N LEU A 37 -20.48 -28.81 -17.56
CA LEU A 37 -21.33 -27.90 -16.80
C LEU A 37 -21.17 -28.16 -15.29
N ALA A 38 -20.87 -27.12 -14.52
CA ALA A 38 -20.73 -27.19 -13.07
C ALA A 38 -22.12 -27.07 -12.40
N PRO A 39 -22.42 -27.85 -11.35
CA PRO A 39 -23.67 -27.74 -10.62
C PRO A 39 -23.68 -26.50 -9.72
N HIS A 40 -24.84 -25.87 -9.64
CA HIS A 40 -25.15 -24.76 -8.76
C HIS A 40 -25.00 -25.18 -7.29
N LEU A 41 -23.94 -24.71 -6.62
CA LEU A 41 -23.79 -24.80 -5.17
C LEU A 41 -23.90 -23.41 -4.57
N GLY A 42 -25.16 -23.00 -4.36
CA GLY A 42 -25.49 -21.94 -3.42
C GLY A 42 -25.17 -22.42 -2.00
N ARG A 43 -24.04 -21.96 -1.46
CA ARG A 43 -23.81 -21.87 -0.01
C ARG A 43 -23.10 -20.55 0.27
N ARG A 44 -23.89 -19.51 0.53
CA ARG A 44 -23.41 -18.31 1.22
C ARG A 44 -23.07 -18.76 2.64
N LEU A 45 -21.77 -18.82 2.99
CA LEU A 45 -21.40 -18.81 4.39
C LEU A 45 -21.76 -17.43 4.96
N PRO A 46 -22.42 -17.34 6.13
CA PRO A 46 -22.57 -16.07 6.81
C PRO A 46 -21.20 -15.66 7.34
N LEU A 47 -20.63 -14.60 6.77
CA LEU A 47 -19.59 -13.83 7.47
C LEU A 47 -20.28 -13.23 8.70
N HIS A 48 -19.97 -13.78 9.87
CA HIS A 48 -20.30 -13.16 11.15
C HIS A 48 -19.51 -11.86 11.22
N LEU A 49 -20.18 -10.75 10.89
CA LEU A 49 -19.66 -9.42 11.18
C LEU A 49 -19.61 -9.31 12.71
N PRO A 50 -18.44 -9.12 13.36
CA PRO A 50 -18.42 -8.83 14.77
C PRO A 50 -19.21 -7.54 15.00
N ALA A 51 -20.30 -7.66 15.75
CA ALA A 51 -21.16 -6.56 16.16
C ALA A 51 -20.46 -5.72 17.22
N SER A 52 -19.42 -4.97 16.85
CA SER A 52 -18.93 -3.78 17.56
C SER A 52 -17.72 -3.18 16.84
N MET A 53 -17.94 -2.44 15.77
CA MET A 53 -17.11 -1.27 15.53
C MET A 53 -17.88 -0.09 16.11
N SER A 54 -17.57 0.25 17.37
CA SER A 54 -18.17 1.39 18.06
C SER A 54 -17.98 2.64 17.20
N SER A 55 -19.06 3.37 16.98
CA SER A 55 -19.13 4.56 16.13
C SER A 55 -18.44 5.80 16.72
N SER A 56 -17.42 5.62 17.57
CA SER A 56 -16.81 6.68 18.35
C SER A 56 -15.31 6.78 18.05
N SER A 57 -14.95 7.02 16.79
CA SER A 57 -13.66 7.64 16.46
C SER A 57 -13.69 9.17 16.63
N VAL A 58 -14.90 9.74 16.75
CA VAL A 58 -15.09 11.15 17.15
C VAL A 58 -14.75 11.24 18.64
N GLY A 59 -13.52 11.65 18.94
CA GLY A 59 -13.01 11.78 20.31
C GLY A 59 -11.62 11.21 20.56
N THR A 60 -10.98 10.56 19.58
CA THR A 60 -9.55 10.23 19.70
C THR A 60 -8.73 11.52 19.60
N PRO A 61 -7.68 11.70 20.43
CA PRO A 61 -6.89 12.93 20.48
C PRO A 61 -6.28 13.34 19.13
N ASP A 62 -6.12 12.38 18.22
CA ASP A 62 -5.51 12.59 16.90
C ASP A 62 -6.52 12.80 15.76
N CYS A 63 -7.82 12.97 16.05
CA CYS A 63 -8.85 13.20 15.04
C CYS A 63 -9.35 14.65 15.06
N VAL A 64 -9.10 15.39 13.99
CA VAL A 64 -9.60 16.75 13.79
C VAL A 64 -10.70 16.72 12.74
N VAL A 65 -11.90 17.18 13.09
CA VAL A 65 -13.06 17.25 12.20
C VAL A 65 -13.54 18.68 12.11
N ALA A 66 -13.43 19.30 10.93
CA ALA A 66 -13.83 20.69 10.73
C ALA A 66 -15.36 20.91 10.80
N ASP A 67 -16.14 19.96 10.27
CA ASP A 67 -17.61 19.99 10.28
C ASP A 67 -18.15 18.61 10.63
N ALA A 68 -18.52 18.44 11.90
CA ALA A 68 -19.02 17.18 12.44
C ALA A 68 -20.37 16.78 11.83
N ASP A 69 -21.24 17.75 11.51
CA ASP A 69 -22.55 17.48 10.94
C ASP A 69 -22.42 17.02 9.48
N ALA A 70 -21.53 17.64 8.70
CA ALA A 70 -21.21 17.18 7.36
C ALA A 70 -20.63 15.78 7.35
N LEU A 71 -19.74 15.46 8.30
CA LEU A 71 -19.23 14.10 8.48
C LEU A 71 -20.36 13.10 8.77
N ALA A 72 -21.22 13.41 9.73
CA ALA A 72 -22.36 12.56 10.10
C ALA A 72 -23.30 12.31 8.91
N ARG A 73 -23.61 13.36 8.12
CA ARG A 73 -24.41 13.23 6.89
C ARG A 73 -23.76 12.33 5.85
N LYS A 74 -22.45 12.47 5.61
CA LYS A 74 -21.70 11.61 4.67
C LYS A 74 -21.72 10.14 5.12
N VAL A 75 -21.48 9.88 6.41
CA VAL A 75 -21.52 8.52 6.98
C VAL A 75 -22.92 7.91 6.84
N ALA A 76 -23.98 8.67 7.15
CA ALA A 76 -25.36 8.20 6.99
C ALA A 76 -25.69 7.89 5.53
N ALA A 77 -25.26 8.73 4.58
CA ALA A 77 -25.45 8.50 3.16
C ALA A 77 -24.74 7.24 2.66
N ILE A 78 -23.48 7.00 3.07
CA ILE A 78 -22.73 5.77 2.73
C ILE A 78 -23.45 4.53 3.26
N ARG A 79 -23.92 4.57 4.51
CA ARG A 79 -24.67 3.45 5.12
C ARG A 79 -25.98 3.17 4.38
N ALA A 80 -26.73 4.22 4.03
CA ALA A 80 -28.01 4.09 3.33
C ALA A 80 -27.85 3.57 1.89
N ALA A 81 -26.78 3.97 1.19
CA ALA A 81 -26.50 3.51 -0.18
C ALA A 81 -26.13 2.01 -0.22
N GLY A 82 -25.59 1.48 0.88
CA GLY A 82 -25.24 0.08 1.04
C GLY A 82 -23.98 -0.32 0.29
N PRO A 83 -23.52 -1.57 0.49
CA PRO A 83 -22.20 -2.00 0.06
C PRO A 83 -21.99 -2.01 -1.46
N ALA A 84 -23.05 -2.27 -2.24
CA ALA A 84 -22.99 -2.29 -3.69
C ALA A 84 -22.67 -0.91 -4.32
N LYS A 85 -22.71 0.17 -3.53
CA LYS A 85 -22.40 1.53 -3.95
C LYS A 85 -21.11 2.08 -3.33
N LEU A 86 -20.37 1.25 -2.59
CA LEU A 86 -19.11 1.64 -1.98
C LEU A 86 -17.92 1.28 -2.89
N GLN A 87 -17.05 2.26 -3.09
CA GLN A 87 -15.72 2.10 -3.66
C GLN A 87 -14.74 2.82 -2.75
N VAL A 88 -13.55 2.25 -2.57
CA VAL A 88 -12.47 2.87 -1.82
C VAL A 88 -11.36 3.28 -2.80
N ILE A 89 -10.94 4.54 -2.70
CA ILE A 89 -9.80 5.10 -3.43
C ILE A 89 -8.83 5.61 -2.36
N ALA A 90 -7.59 5.14 -2.40
CA ALA A 90 -6.57 5.50 -1.42
C ALA A 90 -5.22 5.76 -2.08
N ASP A 91 -4.50 6.75 -1.56
CA ASP A 91 -3.09 6.93 -1.80
C ASP A 91 -2.26 5.86 -1.05
N PHE A 92 -0.99 5.67 -1.41
CA PHE A 92 -0.10 4.67 -0.82
C PHE A 92 0.87 5.26 0.22
N ASP A 93 1.75 6.16 -0.21
CA ASP A 93 2.91 6.61 0.57
C ASP A 93 2.53 7.55 1.71
N GLY A 94 2.78 7.12 2.95
CA GLY A 94 2.35 7.85 4.13
C GLY A 94 0.84 7.81 4.37
N THR A 95 0.05 7.16 3.51
CA THR A 95 -1.40 6.93 3.69
C THR A 95 -1.68 5.50 4.12
N LEU A 96 -1.35 4.51 3.29
CA LEU A 96 -1.42 3.09 3.66
C LEU A 96 -0.13 2.66 4.38
N THR A 97 0.99 3.27 4.03
CA THR A 97 2.27 3.09 4.74
C THR A 97 2.41 4.09 5.88
N ARG A 98 3.20 3.72 6.89
CA ARG A 98 3.44 4.57 8.07
C ARG A 98 4.27 5.78 7.69
N TYR A 99 3.86 6.95 8.18
CA TYR A 99 4.63 8.20 8.04
C TYR A 99 5.93 8.15 8.87
N TRP A 100 5.87 7.58 10.07
CA TRP A 100 7.03 7.30 10.92
C TRP A 100 7.10 5.82 11.29
N TYR A 101 8.29 5.25 11.17
CA TYR A 101 8.54 3.83 11.43
C TYR A 101 9.93 3.66 12.04
N ASP A 102 10.01 2.88 13.12
CA ASP A 102 11.25 2.54 13.83
C ASP A 102 12.16 3.74 14.15
N GLY A 103 11.55 4.81 14.69
CA GLY A 103 12.29 6.01 15.09
C GLY A 103 12.86 6.82 13.92
N SER A 104 12.41 6.59 12.69
CA SER A 104 12.75 7.43 11.54
C SER A 104 11.56 7.66 10.60
N ARG A 105 11.74 8.55 9.63
CA ARG A 105 10.75 8.80 8.57
C ARG A 105 10.63 7.54 7.72
N GLY A 106 9.41 7.02 7.55
CA GLY A 106 9.15 5.88 6.67
C GLY A 106 9.51 6.24 5.22
N GLN A 107 10.15 5.29 4.51
CA GLN A 107 10.51 5.50 3.11
C GLN A 107 9.26 5.52 2.21
N SER A 108 9.26 6.39 1.19
CA SER A 108 8.29 6.33 0.11
C SER A 108 8.64 5.22 -0.89
N SER A 109 7.68 4.84 -1.73
CA SER A 109 7.85 3.88 -2.83
C SER A 109 8.99 4.27 -3.78
N HIS A 110 9.23 5.57 -3.96
CA HIS A 110 10.35 6.09 -4.74
C HIS A 110 11.66 6.16 -3.94
N GLY A 111 11.60 6.60 -2.68
CA GLY A 111 12.76 6.76 -1.82
C GLY A 111 13.43 5.45 -1.40
N LEU A 112 12.70 4.33 -1.43
CA LEU A 112 13.28 3.02 -1.15
C LEU A 112 14.14 2.46 -2.30
N LEU A 113 13.95 2.94 -3.53
CA LEU A 113 14.61 2.38 -4.70
C LEU A 113 16.12 2.62 -4.62
N ARG A 114 16.90 1.55 -4.80
CA ARG A 114 18.35 1.58 -4.98
C ARG A 114 18.73 0.81 -6.24
N GLN A 115 19.56 1.41 -7.08
CA GLN A 115 19.97 0.82 -8.36
C GLN A 115 21.22 -0.06 -8.21
N GLY A 116 21.86 -0.06 -7.04
CA GLY A 116 23.16 -0.71 -6.84
C GLY A 116 24.29 0.03 -7.54
N ASN A 117 24.05 1.29 -7.90
CA ASN A 117 25.01 2.21 -8.48
C ASN A 117 25.04 3.45 -7.58
N GLU A 118 26.10 3.57 -6.78
CA GLU A 118 26.25 4.60 -5.77
C GLU A 118 26.20 6.01 -6.36
N GLU A 119 26.70 6.22 -7.58
CA GLU A 119 26.68 7.52 -8.25
C GLU A 119 25.24 7.98 -8.53
N PHE A 120 24.41 7.09 -9.09
CA PHE A 120 23.02 7.43 -9.40
C PHE A 120 22.15 7.50 -8.16
N ASP A 121 22.40 6.62 -7.17
CA ASP A 121 21.74 6.68 -5.88
C ASP A 121 22.03 8.04 -5.19
N ALA A 122 23.28 8.52 -5.20
CA ALA A 122 23.64 9.83 -4.67
C ALA A 122 23.03 11.01 -5.45
N LYS A 123 22.96 10.93 -6.80
CA LYS A 123 22.28 11.96 -7.61
C LYS A 123 20.79 12.07 -7.27
N ARG A 124 20.11 10.94 -7.04
CA ARG A 124 18.69 10.96 -6.65
C ARG A 124 18.51 11.54 -5.24
N GLU A 125 19.40 11.23 -4.30
CA GLU A 125 19.38 11.83 -2.97
C GLU A 125 19.53 13.35 -3.07
N ALA A 126 20.49 13.85 -3.86
CA ALA A 126 20.68 15.29 -4.07
C ALA A 126 19.45 15.96 -4.71
N LEU A 127 18.74 15.27 -5.62
CA LEU A 127 17.46 15.78 -6.14
C LEU A 127 16.39 15.85 -5.05
N PHE A 128 16.30 14.82 -4.21
CA PHE A 128 15.35 14.81 -3.09
C PHE A 128 15.64 15.95 -2.10
N GLU A 129 16.90 16.13 -1.68
CA GLU A 129 17.32 17.22 -0.79
C GLU A 129 16.99 18.60 -1.35
N HIS A 130 17.02 18.76 -2.69
CA HIS A 130 16.65 20.02 -3.34
C HIS A 130 15.14 20.23 -3.42
N TYR A 131 14.38 19.24 -3.90
CA TYR A 131 12.97 19.42 -4.25
C TYR A 131 12.00 19.12 -3.10
N HIS A 132 12.35 18.27 -2.14
CA HIS A 132 11.46 17.96 -1.03
C HIS A 132 11.14 19.18 -0.15
N PRO A 133 12.09 20.06 0.19
CA PRO A 133 11.76 21.31 0.90
C PRO A 133 10.79 22.22 0.12
N ILE A 134 10.86 22.20 -1.22
CA ILE A 134 9.97 22.96 -2.10
C ILE A 134 8.56 22.36 -2.10
N GLU A 135 8.45 21.04 -2.16
CA GLU A 135 7.18 20.30 -2.10
C GLU A 135 6.37 20.68 -0.86
N ILE A 136 7.01 20.67 0.31
CA ILE A 136 6.34 20.91 1.59
C ILE A 136 6.20 22.39 1.95
N ASN A 137 6.79 23.31 1.18
CA ASN A 137 6.74 24.74 1.46
C ASN A 137 5.31 25.30 1.25
N PRO A 138 4.62 25.80 2.30
CA PRO A 138 3.26 26.31 2.18
C PRO A 138 3.15 27.64 1.42
N ASP A 139 4.26 28.38 1.29
CA ASP A 139 4.28 29.74 0.72
C ASP A 139 4.37 29.73 -0.81
N ILE A 140 4.70 28.58 -1.42
CA ILE A 140 4.78 28.44 -2.88
C ILE A 140 3.38 28.17 -3.45
N PRO A 141 2.88 29.00 -4.39
CA PRO A 141 1.58 28.79 -5.02
C PRO A 141 1.46 27.43 -5.71
N LEU A 142 0.30 26.78 -5.59
CA LEU A 142 0.05 25.44 -6.17
C LEU A 142 0.41 25.33 -7.67
N PRO A 143 0.06 26.30 -8.55
CA PRO A 143 0.40 26.18 -9.98
C PRO A 143 1.91 26.23 -10.25
N GLU A 144 2.66 26.95 -9.43
CA GLU A 144 4.12 27.03 -9.52
C GLU A 144 4.76 25.75 -8.98
N LYS A 145 4.31 25.32 -7.80
CA LYS A 145 4.72 24.05 -7.18
C LYS A 145 4.49 22.87 -8.12
N ALA A 146 3.35 22.82 -8.80
CA ALA A 146 3.01 21.73 -9.73
C ALA A 146 4.07 21.59 -10.86
N LYS A 147 4.55 22.70 -11.42
CA LYS A 147 5.61 22.67 -12.46
C LYS A 147 6.93 22.17 -11.90
N LEU A 148 7.28 22.58 -10.68
CA LEU A 148 8.50 22.11 -10.00
C LEU A 148 8.43 20.61 -9.67
N MET A 149 7.25 20.11 -9.28
CA MET A 149 7.03 18.67 -9.08
C MET A 149 7.14 17.90 -10.40
N GLU A 150 6.57 18.41 -11.49
CA GLU A 150 6.72 17.79 -12.82
C GLU A 150 8.19 17.70 -13.25
N GLU A 151 8.96 18.78 -13.06
CA GLU A 151 10.41 18.78 -13.32
C GLU A 151 11.13 17.76 -12.44
N TRP A 152 10.83 17.72 -11.14
CA TRP A 152 11.44 16.79 -10.20
C TRP A 152 11.16 15.32 -10.59
N TRP A 153 9.90 15.00 -10.89
CA TRP A 153 9.50 13.66 -11.32
C TRP A 153 10.21 13.27 -12.62
N GLY A 154 10.26 14.17 -13.60
CA GLY A 154 10.98 13.96 -14.86
C GLY A 154 12.46 13.65 -14.65
N LYS A 155 13.15 14.44 -13.82
CA LYS A 155 14.58 14.22 -13.49
C LYS A 155 14.80 12.92 -12.73
N THR A 156 13.94 12.63 -11.75
CA THR A 156 14.05 11.41 -10.93
C THR A 156 13.85 10.16 -11.78
N HIS A 157 12.85 10.15 -12.67
CA HIS A 157 12.64 9.04 -13.61
C HIS A 157 13.78 8.91 -14.62
N GLY A 158 14.33 10.04 -15.11
CA GLY A 158 15.53 10.05 -15.95
C GLY A 158 16.71 9.33 -15.31
N LEU A 159 17.03 9.65 -14.05
CA LEU A 159 18.12 8.99 -13.32
C LEU A 159 17.88 7.49 -13.10
N LEU A 160 16.63 7.07 -12.86
CA LEU A 160 16.30 5.64 -12.74
C LEU A 160 16.55 4.88 -14.06
N ILE A 161 16.29 5.51 -15.20
CA ILE A 161 16.55 4.94 -16.52
C ILE A 161 18.05 4.90 -16.80
N GLU A 162 18.74 6.04 -16.64
CA GLU A 162 20.18 6.17 -16.91
C GLU A 162 21.03 5.27 -16.01
N GLY A 163 20.69 5.16 -14.73
CA GLY A 163 21.37 4.28 -13.79
C GLY A 163 21.04 2.79 -13.95
N GLY A 164 20.15 2.42 -14.89
CA GLY A 164 19.83 1.04 -15.21
C GLY A 164 19.07 0.30 -14.10
N LEU A 165 18.00 0.89 -13.54
CA LEU A 165 17.17 0.22 -12.53
C LEU A 165 16.65 -1.13 -13.06
N THR A 166 16.93 -2.21 -12.33
CA THR A 166 16.49 -3.57 -12.69
C THR A 166 15.38 -4.07 -11.79
N GLN A 167 14.60 -5.04 -12.26
CA GLN A 167 13.58 -5.69 -11.44
C GLN A 167 14.15 -6.35 -10.18
N GLU A 168 15.35 -6.93 -10.27
CA GLU A 168 16.02 -7.53 -9.11
C GLU A 168 16.47 -6.46 -8.12
N ALA A 169 16.94 -5.31 -8.60
CA ALA A 169 17.24 -4.17 -7.74
C ALA A 169 15.99 -3.65 -7.01
N ILE A 170 14.82 -3.63 -7.67
CA ILE A 170 13.54 -3.28 -7.02
C ILE A 170 13.20 -4.29 -5.92
N LYS A 171 13.27 -5.60 -6.20
CA LYS A 171 12.98 -6.64 -5.19
C LYS A 171 13.88 -6.51 -3.97
N LYS A 172 15.18 -6.30 -4.19
CA LYS A 172 16.16 -6.08 -3.13
C LYS A 172 15.84 -4.80 -2.34
N SER A 173 15.54 -3.71 -3.04
CA SER A 173 15.17 -2.44 -2.43
C SER A 173 13.98 -2.59 -1.49
N VAL A 174 12.92 -3.27 -1.93
CA VAL A 174 11.73 -3.52 -1.10
C VAL A 174 12.04 -4.44 0.08
N ALA A 175 12.86 -5.48 -0.11
CA ALA A 175 13.25 -6.39 0.97
C ALA A 175 14.08 -5.71 2.08
N ASP A 176 14.88 -4.71 1.70
CA ASP A 176 15.76 -3.96 2.60
C ASP A 176 15.11 -2.65 3.11
N ALA A 177 13.89 -2.32 2.67
CA ALA A 177 13.26 -1.03 2.92
C ALA A 177 12.78 -0.86 4.36
N ALA A 178 12.99 0.34 4.90
CA ALA A 178 12.37 0.78 6.15
C ALA A 178 10.94 1.29 5.87
N ILE A 179 10.05 0.36 5.52
CA ILE A 179 8.65 0.63 5.20
C ILE A 179 7.73 -0.38 5.88
N ALA A 180 6.60 0.09 6.37
CA ALA A 180 5.58 -0.75 6.99
C ALA A 180 4.18 -0.19 6.73
N PHE A 181 3.19 -1.07 6.66
CA PHE A 181 1.79 -0.65 6.63
C PHE A 181 1.37 -0.05 7.97
N ARG A 182 0.38 0.86 7.93
CA ARG A 182 -0.32 1.32 9.14
C ARG A 182 -1.12 0.16 9.74
N ASP A 183 -1.38 0.25 11.04
CA ASP A 183 -2.19 -0.74 11.74
C ASP A 183 -3.60 -0.79 11.15
N GLY A 184 -4.16 -1.99 10.96
CA GLY A 184 -5.47 -2.19 10.35
C GLY A 184 -5.51 -2.25 8.82
N VAL A 185 -4.41 -1.94 8.12
CA VAL A 185 -4.39 -1.95 6.64
C VAL A 185 -4.49 -3.37 6.06
N VAL A 186 -3.90 -4.37 6.72
CA VAL A 186 -4.00 -5.77 6.28
C VAL A 186 -5.45 -6.25 6.38
N GLU A 187 -6.10 -5.99 7.51
CA GLU A 187 -7.49 -6.30 7.78
C GLU A 187 -8.43 -5.54 6.83
N LEU A 188 -8.10 -4.28 6.52
CA LEU A 188 -8.81 -3.50 5.52
C LEU A 188 -8.75 -4.18 4.15
N PHE A 189 -7.58 -4.61 3.68
CA PHE A 189 -7.48 -5.31 2.40
C PHE A 189 -8.24 -6.63 2.38
N GLU A 190 -8.17 -7.43 3.44
CA GLU A 190 -8.94 -8.67 3.55
C GLU A 190 -10.45 -8.41 3.52
N PHE A 191 -10.91 -7.33 4.17
CA PHE A 191 -12.31 -6.92 4.15
C PHE A 191 -12.76 -6.43 2.77
N LEU A 192 -11.92 -5.64 2.09
CA LEU A 192 -12.24 -5.07 0.77
C LEU A 192 -12.19 -6.12 -0.35
N GLU A 193 -11.23 -7.05 -0.34
CA GLU A 193 -11.06 -8.08 -1.38
C GLU A 193 -12.34 -8.89 -1.63
N VAL A 194 -13.11 -9.11 -0.57
CA VAL A 194 -14.32 -9.94 -0.61
C VAL A 194 -15.54 -9.15 -1.11
N LEU A 195 -15.56 -7.82 -0.92
CA LEU A 195 -16.81 -7.06 -0.90
C LEU A 195 -16.82 -5.80 -1.77
N PHE A 196 -15.67 -5.19 -2.08
CA PHE A 196 -15.62 -3.82 -2.61
C PHE A 196 -14.51 -3.59 -3.64
N PRO A 197 -14.77 -2.77 -4.68
CA PRO A 197 -13.70 -2.24 -5.52
C PRO A 197 -12.75 -1.34 -4.71
N PHE A 198 -11.45 -1.61 -4.82
CA PHE A 198 -10.37 -0.81 -4.23
C PHE A 198 -9.43 -0.31 -5.33
N LEU A 199 -9.18 0.99 -5.36
CA LEU A 199 -8.19 1.62 -6.23
C LEU A 199 -7.10 2.28 -5.37
N MET A 200 -5.87 1.79 -5.53
CA MET A 200 -4.70 2.50 -5.07
C MET A 200 -4.25 3.49 -6.15
N PHE A 201 -4.17 4.77 -5.83
CA PHE A 201 -3.72 5.82 -6.74
C PHE A 201 -2.56 6.58 -6.10
N ALA A 202 -1.35 6.28 -6.56
CA ALA A 202 -0.07 6.79 -6.05
C ALA A 202 0.82 7.20 -7.23
#